data_AF-A0A6B3FFI2-F1
#
_entry.id   AF-A0A6B3FFI2-F1
#
_cell.length_a   1.000
_cell.length_b   1.000
_cell.length_c   1.000
_cell.angle_alpha   90.00
_cell.angle_beta   90.00
_cell.angle_gamma   90.00
#
_symmetry.space_group_name_H-M   'P 1'
#
loop_
_entity.id
_entity.type
_entity.pdbx_description
1 polymer ?
#
loop_
_entity_poly.entity_id
_entity_poly.type
_entity_poly.pdbx_seq_one_letter_code
_entity_poly.pdbx_strand_id
1 'polypeptide(L)'
;WDLTQRIYREELDPGFDGATEAGKPFCAPGTPACDADYAYAERPDEVRDAVAKIALTGRIGKPLISLHGTLDVLLPISRTSDTYVRQQGRGALHRHYRVEGGTHVDSLVDAFPDRLRPLVPCHRSAAAALERWLDDGRRPPSRRTLRLSADATPT
;
A
#
# COMPACT_ATOMS: atom_id res chain seq x y z
N TRP A 1 -13.30 -2.96 -1.60
CA TRP A 1 -12.39 -4.01 -2.11
C TRP A 1 -12.96 -4.76 -3.30
N ASP A 2 -14.26 -5.03 -3.37
CA ASP A 2 -14.92 -5.80 -4.46
C ASP A 2 -14.42 -5.49 -5.88
N LEU A 3 -14.54 -4.23 -6.35
CA LEU A 3 -14.10 -3.83 -7.68
C LEU A 3 -12.64 -4.20 -7.97
N THR A 4 -11.73 -3.80 -7.08
CA THR A 4 -10.29 -4.05 -7.22
C THR A 4 -9.98 -5.54 -7.18
N GLN A 5 -10.61 -6.27 -6.25
CA GLN A 5 -10.38 -7.68 -6.08
C GLN A 5 -10.84 -8.49 -7.29
N ARG A 6 -12.05 -8.23 -7.82
CA ARG A 6 -12.57 -8.83 -9.04
C ARG A 6 -11.62 -8.67 -10.22
N ILE A 7 -11.15 -7.44 -10.47
CA ILE A 7 -10.23 -7.14 -11.58
C ILE A 7 -8.94 -7.95 -11.43
N TYR A 8 -8.26 -7.88 -10.28
CA TYR A 8 -7.01 -8.61 -10.10
C TYR A 8 -7.21 -10.12 -10.15
N ARG A 9 -8.30 -10.63 -9.58
CA ARG A 9 -8.62 -12.05 -9.60
C ARG A 9 -8.87 -12.53 -11.03
N GLU A 10 -9.60 -11.79 -11.86
CA GLU A 10 -9.80 -12.11 -13.28
C GLU A 10 -8.47 -12.19 -14.04
N GLU A 11 -7.59 -11.21 -13.83
CA GLU A 11 -6.30 -11.14 -14.53
C GLU A 11 -5.31 -12.22 -14.07
N LEU A 12 -5.36 -12.61 -12.80
CA LEU A 12 -4.36 -13.50 -12.17
C LEU A 12 -4.85 -14.95 -12.03
N ASP A 13 -6.16 -15.16 -12.05
CA ASP A 13 -6.86 -16.44 -11.89
C ASP A 13 -8.16 -16.45 -12.73
N PRO A 14 -8.05 -16.36 -14.08
CA PRO A 14 -9.20 -16.31 -14.98
C PRO A 14 -10.06 -17.59 -14.96
N GLY A 15 -9.57 -18.67 -14.35
CA GLY A 15 -10.32 -19.92 -14.20
C GLY A 15 -11.27 -19.93 -13.00
N PHE A 16 -11.22 -18.94 -12.10
CA PHE A 16 -11.96 -18.95 -10.83
C PHE A 16 -13.48 -19.02 -10.99
N ASP A 17 -14.04 -18.22 -11.90
CA ASP A 17 -15.48 -18.12 -12.18
C ASP A 17 -15.87 -18.66 -13.57
N GLY A 18 -14.92 -19.34 -14.23
CA GLY A 18 -15.11 -20.06 -15.47
C GLY A 18 -15.50 -19.15 -16.62
N ALA A 19 -16.66 -19.42 -17.24
CA ALA A 19 -17.18 -18.57 -18.32
C ALA A 19 -17.84 -17.27 -17.80
N THR A 20 -17.97 -17.10 -16.48
CA THR A 20 -18.56 -15.91 -15.89
C THR A 20 -17.49 -14.83 -15.81
N GLU A 21 -17.20 -14.18 -16.93
CA GLU A 21 -16.22 -13.08 -16.95
C GLU A 21 -16.64 -11.96 -15.98
N ALA A 22 -15.68 -11.46 -15.22
CA ALA A 22 -15.84 -10.41 -14.22
C ALA A 22 -16.71 -10.78 -13.01
N GLY A 23 -16.98 -12.04 -12.70
CA GLY A 23 -17.59 -12.49 -11.43
C GLY A 23 -18.91 -11.83 -11.01
N LYS A 24 -19.28 -12.00 -9.74
CA LYS A 24 -20.55 -11.50 -9.18
C LYS A 24 -20.33 -10.27 -8.30
N PRO A 25 -20.76 -9.07 -8.71
CA PRO A 25 -20.40 -7.85 -7.99
C PRO A 25 -21.12 -7.82 -6.65
N PHE A 26 -20.36 -7.51 -5.59
CA PHE A 26 -20.88 -7.40 -4.22
C PHE A 26 -21.66 -8.64 -3.74
N CYS A 27 -21.26 -9.84 -4.18
CA CYS A 27 -21.88 -11.08 -3.74
C CYS A 27 -21.76 -11.26 -2.21
N ALA A 28 -22.78 -11.87 -1.61
CA ALA A 28 -22.72 -12.25 -0.20
C ALA A 28 -21.76 -13.43 -0.02
N PRO A 29 -20.95 -13.46 1.05
CA PRO A 29 -20.15 -14.63 1.41
C PRO A 29 -20.98 -15.92 1.42
N GLY A 30 -20.40 -17.02 0.93
CA GLY A 30 -21.08 -18.29 0.69
C GLY A 30 -21.75 -18.41 -0.68
N THR A 31 -21.80 -17.33 -1.47
CA THR A 31 -22.28 -17.41 -2.87
C THR A 31 -21.26 -18.18 -3.71
N PRO A 32 -21.67 -19.15 -4.56
CA PRO A 32 -20.72 -19.87 -5.41
C PRO A 32 -19.90 -18.94 -6.30
N ALA A 33 -18.57 -19.14 -6.29
CA ALA A 33 -17.57 -18.31 -6.98
C ALA A 33 -17.64 -16.81 -6.59
N CYS A 34 -17.87 -16.53 -5.31
CA CYS A 34 -17.84 -15.17 -4.80
C CYS A 34 -16.42 -14.71 -4.50
N ASP A 35 -16.06 -13.52 -4.98
CA ASP A 35 -14.77 -12.91 -4.68
C ASP A 35 -14.58 -12.69 -3.18
N ALA A 36 -15.65 -12.43 -2.41
CA ALA A 36 -15.56 -12.29 -0.95
C ALA A 36 -14.98 -13.54 -0.25
N ASP A 37 -15.11 -14.72 -0.86
CA ASP A 37 -14.61 -16.00 -0.33
C ASP A 37 -13.32 -16.45 -1.02
N TYR A 38 -12.69 -15.60 -1.84
CA TYR A 38 -11.49 -15.95 -2.59
C TYR A 38 -10.29 -16.24 -1.66
N ALA A 39 -9.93 -17.52 -1.54
CA ALA A 39 -8.80 -17.97 -0.74
C ALA A 39 -7.53 -18.13 -1.59
N TYR A 40 -6.74 -17.06 -1.73
CA TYR A 40 -5.51 -17.06 -2.55
C TYR A 40 -4.53 -18.20 -2.21
N ALA A 41 -4.42 -18.58 -0.94
CA ALA A 41 -3.52 -19.64 -0.50
C ALA A 41 -3.89 -21.04 -1.03
N GLU A 42 -5.16 -21.25 -1.40
CA GLU A 42 -5.69 -22.54 -1.86
C GLU A 42 -5.68 -22.68 -3.39
N ARG A 43 -5.25 -21.63 -4.10
CA ARG A 43 -5.29 -21.60 -5.57
C ARG A 43 -4.17 -22.45 -6.20
N PRO A 44 -4.32 -22.86 -7.47
CA PRO A 44 -3.28 -23.63 -8.16
C PRO A 44 -1.93 -22.87 -8.28
N ASP A 45 -0.84 -23.60 -8.54
CA ASP A 45 0.51 -23.02 -8.68
C ASP A 45 0.59 -21.97 -9.79
N GLU A 46 -0.15 -22.15 -10.89
CA GLU A 46 -0.17 -21.20 -12.01
C GLU A 46 -0.63 -19.79 -11.61
N VAL A 47 -1.54 -19.69 -10.61
CA VAL A 47 -1.99 -18.41 -10.05
C VAL A 47 -0.85 -17.76 -9.24
N ARG A 48 -0.12 -18.56 -8.45
CA ARG A 48 1.07 -18.07 -7.73
C ARG A 48 2.15 -17.61 -8.70
N ASP A 49 2.36 -18.32 -9.80
CA ASP A 49 3.29 -17.96 -10.85
C ASP A 49 2.88 -16.67 -11.57
N ALA A 50 1.57 -16.45 -11.79
CA ALA A 50 1.04 -15.20 -12.32
C ALA A 50 1.32 -14.03 -11.38
N VAL A 51 1.00 -14.17 -10.09
CA VAL A 51 1.30 -13.14 -9.07
C VAL A 51 2.80 -12.88 -8.96
N ALA A 52 3.64 -13.91 -9.02
CA ALA A 52 5.09 -13.78 -8.91
C ALA A 52 5.70 -12.86 -9.98
N LYS A 53 5.09 -12.76 -11.16
CA LYS A 53 5.53 -11.87 -12.25
C LYS A 53 5.40 -10.39 -11.88
N ILE A 54 4.44 -10.03 -11.03
CA ILE A 54 4.15 -8.64 -10.63
C ILE A 54 4.49 -8.36 -9.15
N ALA A 55 4.88 -9.39 -8.40
CA ALA A 55 5.16 -9.28 -6.97
C ALA A 55 6.36 -8.36 -6.69
N LEU A 56 6.28 -7.58 -5.61
CA LEU A 56 7.43 -6.81 -5.13
C LEU A 56 8.48 -7.76 -4.54
N THR A 57 9.55 -8.01 -5.31
CA THR A 57 10.65 -8.91 -4.90
C THR A 57 11.58 -8.30 -3.84
N GLY A 58 11.44 -7.00 -3.54
CA GLY A 58 12.34 -6.23 -2.70
C GLY A 58 13.71 -5.93 -3.35
N ARG A 59 13.96 -6.39 -4.58
CA ARG A 59 15.20 -6.09 -5.33
C ARG A 59 15.08 -4.74 -6.03
N ILE A 60 14.93 -3.67 -5.25
CA ILE A 60 14.84 -2.31 -5.82
C ILE A 60 16.16 -1.88 -6.45
N GLY A 61 16.08 -1.29 -7.65
CA GLY A 61 17.23 -0.77 -8.41
C GLY A 61 17.39 0.74 -8.35
N LYS A 62 16.41 1.47 -7.83
CA LYS A 62 16.39 2.93 -7.71
C LYS A 62 15.97 3.35 -6.31
N PRO A 63 16.30 4.59 -5.88
CA PRO A 63 15.75 5.16 -4.66
C PRO A 63 14.23 5.02 -4.56
N LEU A 64 13.75 4.58 -3.40
CA LEU A 64 12.34 4.44 -3.06
C LEU A 64 12.05 5.11 -1.72
N ILE A 65 11.03 5.96 -1.69
CA ILE A 65 10.46 6.50 -0.46
C ILE A 65 9.04 5.98 -0.31
N SER A 66 8.76 5.30 0.80
CA SER A 66 7.43 4.82 1.15
C SER A 66 6.88 5.65 2.33
N LEU A 67 5.65 6.10 2.21
CA LEU A 67 4.89 6.77 3.26
C LEU A 67 3.65 5.93 3.57
N HIS A 68 3.32 5.76 4.84
CA HIS A 68 2.12 5.01 5.24
C HIS A 68 1.58 5.54 6.57
N GLY A 69 0.27 5.77 6.64
CA GLY A 69 -0.41 6.27 7.84
C GLY A 69 -0.60 5.21 8.93
N THR A 70 -0.32 5.52 10.19
CA THR A 70 -0.46 4.52 11.28
C THR A 70 -1.90 4.14 11.59
N LEU A 71 -2.88 4.89 11.07
CA LEU A 71 -4.32 4.65 11.18
C LEU A 71 -4.96 4.28 9.83
N ASP A 72 -4.18 3.76 8.88
CA ASP A 72 -4.73 3.21 7.64
C ASP A 72 -5.53 1.93 7.93
N VAL A 73 -6.86 2.06 7.86
CA VAL A 73 -7.82 0.96 8.06
C VAL A 73 -8.16 0.23 6.76
N LEU A 74 -7.77 0.75 5.59
CA LEU A 74 -7.99 0.09 4.32
C LEU A 74 -6.87 -0.91 4.03
N LEU A 75 -5.64 -0.54 4.35
CA LEU A 75 -4.42 -1.32 4.18
C LEU A 75 -3.64 -1.35 5.50
N PRO A 76 -3.91 -2.32 6.40
CA PRO A 76 -3.21 -2.40 7.68
C PRO A 76 -1.69 -2.38 7.50
N ILE A 77 -1.03 -1.35 8.04
CA ILE A 77 0.39 -1.07 7.80
C ILE A 77 1.31 -2.25 8.11
N SER A 78 1.01 -2.98 9.18
CA SER A 78 1.79 -4.14 9.66
C SER A 78 1.74 -5.33 8.71
N ARG A 79 0.71 -5.40 7.85
CA ARG A 79 0.52 -6.44 6.84
C ARG A 79 0.99 -6.01 5.45
N THR A 80 1.23 -4.71 5.25
CA THR A 80 1.53 -4.12 3.95
C THR A 80 2.91 -3.46 3.96
N SER A 81 2.99 -2.14 4.13
CA SER A 81 4.23 -1.38 3.96
C SER A 81 5.33 -1.72 4.97
N ASP A 82 4.99 -2.21 6.17
CA ASP A 82 6.00 -2.70 7.11
C ASP A 82 6.78 -3.91 6.59
N THR A 83 6.15 -4.74 5.75
CA THR A 83 6.80 -5.92 5.17
C THR A 83 7.84 -5.53 4.12
N TYR A 84 7.67 -4.37 3.46
CA TYR A 84 8.57 -3.86 2.43
C TYR A 84 9.92 -3.39 2.97
N VAL A 85 10.10 -3.38 4.29
CA VAL A 85 11.39 -3.10 4.94
C VAL A 85 12.48 -4.10 4.53
N ARG A 86 12.11 -5.32 4.13
CA ARG A 86 13.02 -6.42 3.75
C ARG A 86 13.46 -6.35 2.28
N GLN A 87 14.15 -5.28 1.90
CA GLN A 87 14.57 -5.00 0.52
C GLN A 87 15.76 -5.85 0.00
N GLN A 88 15.87 -7.15 0.30
CA GLN A 88 16.95 -8.02 -0.22
C GLN A 88 18.38 -7.42 -0.11
N GLY A 89 18.69 -6.79 1.02
CA GLY A 89 19.98 -6.08 1.23
C GLY A 89 20.09 -4.69 0.58
N ARG A 90 19.09 -4.25 -0.18
CA ARG A 90 18.98 -2.92 -0.84
C ARG A 90 18.39 -1.85 0.09
N GLY A 91 18.43 -2.06 1.40
CA GLY A 91 17.85 -1.13 2.38
C GLY A 91 18.41 0.29 2.32
N ALA A 92 19.62 0.47 1.77
CA ALA A 92 20.23 1.79 1.55
C ALA A 92 19.45 2.65 0.54
N LEU A 93 18.79 2.02 -0.44
CA LEU A 93 17.95 2.66 -1.47
C LEU A 93 16.52 2.90 -0.99
N HIS A 94 16.16 2.45 0.21
CA HIS A 94 14.80 2.59 0.73
C HIS A 94 14.73 3.52 1.92
N ARG A 95 13.66 4.30 1.96
CA ARG A 95 13.27 5.13 3.10
C ARG A 95 11.80 4.89 3.38
N HIS A 96 11.49 4.44 4.58
CA HIS A 96 10.13 4.17 5.01
C HIS A 96 9.78 5.13 6.14
N TYR A 97 8.72 5.92 5.97
CA TYR A 97 8.21 6.79 7.02
C TYR A 97 6.79 6.41 7.38
N ARG A 98 6.59 6.12 8.67
CA ARG A 98 5.26 5.92 9.25
C ARG A 98 4.73 7.28 9.67
N VAL A 99 3.55 7.65 9.22
CA VAL A 99 2.92 8.95 9.55
C VAL A 99 1.96 8.71 10.69
N GLU A 100 2.34 9.10 11.90
CA GLU A 100 1.46 8.99 13.07
C GLU A 100 0.18 9.82 12.86
N GLY A 101 -0.97 9.21 13.12
CA GLY A 101 -2.29 9.80 12.87
C GLY A 101 -2.70 9.84 11.38
N GLY A 102 -1.85 9.38 10.46
CA GLY A 102 -2.20 9.30 9.05
C GLY A 102 -3.18 8.17 8.75
N THR A 103 -4.16 8.44 7.88
CA THR A 103 -5.17 7.49 7.37
C THR A 103 -4.83 7.06 5.93
N HIS A 104 -5.69 6.28 5.28
CA HIS A 104 -5.56 5.94 3.86
C HIS A 104 -5.76 7.16 2.95
N VAL A 105 -6.70 8.04 3.32
CA VAL A 105 -7.08 9.27 2.62
C VAL A 105 -7.25 10.41 3.61
N ASP A 106 -6.97 11.63 3.17
CA ASP A 106 -6.98 12.83 4.02
C ASP A 106 -8.37 13.42 4.28
N SER A 107 -9.45 12.84 3.73
CA SER A 107 -10.80 13.44 3.72
C SER A 107 -11.43 13.65 5.09
N LEU A 108 -10.94 12.99 6.14
CA LEU A 108 -11.46 13.11 7.51
C LEU A 108 -10.62 14.04 8.40
N VAL A 109 -9.52 14.61 7.89
CA VAL A 109 -8.60 15.42 8.70
C VAL A 109 -9.31 16.61 9.33
N ASP A 110 -10.16 17.31 8.57
CA ASP A 110 -10.90 18.49 9.06
C ASP A 110 -11.89 18.14 10.19
N ALA A 111 -12.41 16.92 10.22
CA ALA A 111 -13.33 16.46 11.25
C ALA A 111 -12.61 16.03 12.54
N PHE A 112 -11.31 15.71 12.46
CA PHE A 112 -10.52 15.20 13.58
C PHE A 112 -9.10 15.80 13.60
N PRO A 113 -8.96 17.14 13.61
CA PRO A 113 -7.66 17.81 13.45
C PRO A 113 -6.66 17.49 14.57
N ASP A 114 -7.14 17.24 15.78
CA ASP A 114 -6.30 16.88 16.94
C ASP A 114 -5.87 15.40 16.96
N ARG A 115 -6.36 14.59 16.01
CA ARG A 115 -6.13 13.13 15.97
C ARG A 115 -5.52 12.67 14.66
N LEU A 116 -5.84 13.35 13.56
CA LEU A 116 -5.46 12.96 12.22
C LEU A 116 -4.40 13.90 11.65
N ARG A 117 -3.49 13.32 10.89
CA ARG A 117 -2.45 14.04 10.18
C ARG A 117 -2.62 13.85 8.68
N PRO A 118 -2.68 14.91 7.87
CA PRO A 118 -2.76 14.77 6.42
C PRO A 118 -1.45 14.22 5.85
N LEU A 119 -1.56 13.29 4.90
CA LEU A 119 -0.43 12.71 4.18
C LEU A 119 0.03 13.59 3.02
N VAL A 120 -0.82 14.40 2.40
CA VAL A 120 -0.45 15.22 1.21
C VAL A 120 0.81 16.08 1.44
N PRO A 121 0.97 16.81 2.55
CA PRO A 121 2.22 17.55 2.81
C PRO A 121 3.46 16.64 2.94
N CYS A 122 3.27 15.45 3.52
CA CYS A 122 4.33 14.44 3.61
C CYS A 122 4.71 13.90 2.22
N HIS A 123 3.74 13.67 1.33
CA HIS A 123 3.98 13.26 -0.05
C HIS A 123 4.77 14.31 -0.83
N ARG A 124 4.39 15.60 -0.73
CA ARG A 124 5.14 16.69 -1.39
C ARG A 124 6.59 16.76 -0.91
N SER A 125 6.80 16.64 0.40
CA SER A 125 8.14 16.63 0.99
C SER A 125 8.97 15.42 0.54
N ALA A 126 8.33 14.25 0.42
CA ALA A 126 8.98 13.03 -0.05
C ALA A 126 9.32 13.09 -1.55
N ALA A 127 8.45 13.66 -2.38
CA ALA A 127 8.73 13.86 -3.81
C ALA A 127 9.95 14.76 -4.01
N ALA A 128 9.97 15.93 -3.37
CA ALA A 128 11.13 16.83 -3.44
C ALA A 128 12.41 16.20 -2.88
N ALA A 129 12.29 15.34 -1.87
CA ALA A 129 13.43 14.59 -1.33
C ALA A 129 13.93 13.48 -2.27
N LEU A 130 13.02 12.85 -3.01
CA LEU A 130 13.37 11.86 -4.02
C LEU A 130 14.08 12.52 -5.21
N GLU A 131 13.60 13.68 -5.66
CA GLU A 131 14.27 14.50 -6.69
C GLU A 131 15.72 14.81 -6.30
N ARG A 132 15.94 15.40 -5.12
CA ARG A 132 17.31 15.65 -4.63
C ARG A 132 18.16 14.39 -4.54
N TRP A 133 17.59 13.27 -4.12
CA TRP A 133 18.34 12.02 -4.05
C TRP A 133 18.72 11.53 -5.46
N LEU A 134 17.86 11.70 -6.46
CA LEU A 134 18.14 11.33 -7.85
C LEU A 134 19.15 12.27 -8.51
N ASP A 135 19.05 13.57 -8.28
CA ASP A 135 19.84 14.58 -9.00
C ASP A 135 21.29 14.67 -8.51
N ASP A 136 21.52 14.65 -7.19
CA ASP A 136 22.86 14.86 -6.62
C ASP A 136 23.21 13.92 -5.45
N GLY A 137 22.40 12.89 -5.23
CA GLY A 137 22.67 11.87 -4.23
C GLY A 137 22.37 12.29 -2.78
N ARG A 138 21.80 13.48 -2.55
CA ARG A 138 21.38 13.93 -1.20
C ARG A 138 20.26 13.07 -0.66
N ARG A 139 20.63 12.09 0.17
CA ARG A 139 19.69 11.16 0.79
C ARG A 139 18.84 11.87 1.83
N PRO A 140 17.53 11.57 1.92
CA PRO A 140 16.72 12.06 3.01
C PRO A 140 17.08 11.34 4.32
N PRO A 141 16.57 11.83 5.48
CA PRO A 141 16.78 11.22 6.79
C PRO A 141 16.53 9.71 6.80
N SER A 142 17.07 9.02 7.79
CA SER A 142 16.78 7.59 7.97
C SER A 142 15.29 7.34 8.21
N ARG A 143 14.86 6.10 7.94
CA ARG A 143 13.50 5.63 8.22
C ARG A 143 13.09 5.96 9.66
N ARG A 144 11.88 6.47 9.86
CA ARG A 144 11.37 6.85 11.18
C ARG A 144 9.85 7.02 11.18
N THR A 145 9.25 7.03 12.35
CA THR A 145 7.90 7.54 12.53
C THR A 145 7.93 9.07 12.55
N LEU A 146 7.13 9.70 11.71
CA LEU A 146 6.86 11.13 11.75
C LEU A 146 5.72 11.33 12.75
N ARG A 147 6.03 11.94 13.89
CA ARG A 147 5.06 12.10 14.97
C ARG A 147 3.94 13.07 14.60
N LEU A 148 2.77 12.90 15.20
CA LEU A 148 1.72 13.90 15.14
C LEU A 148 2.29 15.21 15.71
N SER A 149 2.19 16.30 14.95
CA SER A 149 2.68 17.59 15.45
C SER A 149 1.73 18.06 16.54
N ALA A 150 2.25 18.42 17.72
CA ALA A 150 1.45 19.05 18.77
C ALA A 150 0.93 20.45 18.33
N ASP A 151 1.55 21.04 17.30
CA ASP A 151 1.32 22.40 16.83
C ASP A 151 0.67 22.47 15.45
N ALA A 152 -0.09 21.45 15.02
CA ALA A 152 -0.83 21.52 13.76
C ALA A 152 -2.03 22.46 13.92
N THR A 153 -1.79 23.77 13.86
CA THR A 153 -2.85 24.78 13.82
C THR A 153 -3.71 24.54 12.59
N PRO A 154 -5.03 24.38 12.73
CA PRO A 154 -5.93 24.35 11.57
C PRO A 154 -5.93 25.77 10.98
N THR A 155 -5.34 25.93 9.80
CA THR A 155 -5.54 27.13 8.97
C THR A 155 -6.80 26.97 8.14
#